data_AF-A0A8C5BAD4-F1
#
_entry.id   AF-A0A8C5BAD4-F1
#
_cell.length_a   1.000
_cell.length_b   1.000
_cell.length_c   1.000
_cell.angle_alpha   90.00
_cell.angle_beta   90.00
_cell.angle_gamma   90.00
#
_symmetry.space_group_name_H-M   'P 1'
#
loop_
_entity.id
_entity.type
_entity.pdbx_description
1 polymer ?
#
loop_
_entity_poly.entity_id
_entity_poly.type
_entity_poly.pdbx_seq_one_letter_code
_entity_poly.pdbx_strand_id
1 'polypeptide(L)'
;SGGVVLQVNLRSDRLTKRSSPEDLRLKMKIIYDSTCMCIHILPVCSQDKLFPQAIEYLQKVFSVRHRVGLLLLSRQCASGRYLRKRGDPHRYCQGACAEQTRCGPVIVPQHHLQQCKVCSESGTSCGPQGPPDGVGVEHSDFILYVSGVMTERCGQENIIAYAAYCQLENTLDRPVAGYANLCPSMISSEPQEFEGMLATVKHEVIHALGFSAGLFAFFHDDKGTPLTPRATTLLTSLLSLGLYQWSEAVVRSVSRLWDVRGGLMIRHQVHLLVTPPCCGEREGHFNCPVLEGMELENQGGAGTQLNHWEKRLLENEAMTGSHTQNRVFSRLTLALMEDTGWRVPATPFCDTVRSSPLRLSCRQDQQAVAVCNLQTHTHTLPSEYQYFDQIEGVAAEELPYYGGAVEIADYCPFSQEFSWHLSGEYQRNSYCRVPENQPEWWRNYAVEHYGPDSVCVYQRSAFSMEQCDKKMTYPDWGSGCYKVHAHPHGLAVCVEERSFPCVRPGQLISVSVRLSGWVYNGMLVCPSCADHCDLCPEQAVPFNATRSTAIDPCSASPGLALTVRLLLVSLLGSRICVDALQHS
;
A
#
# COMPACT_ATOMS: atom_id res chain seq x y z
N SER A 1 20.68 -6.16 55.61
CA SER A 1 20.64 -4.73 55.28
C SER A 1 21.20 -4.54 53.89
N GLY A 2 20.47 -3.81 53.04
CA GLY A 2 20.82 -3.48 51.65
C GLY A 2 20.36 -4.55 50.66
N GLY A 3 19.48 -4.34 49.70
CA GLY A 3 19.00 -3.09 49.10
C GLY A 3 18.75 -3.38 47.63
N VAL A 4 17.47 -3.29 47.24
CA VAL A 4 16.84 -3.56 45.93
C VAL A 4 17.53 -2.84 44.76
N VAL A 5 17.60 -3.49 43.57
CA VAL A 5 17.01 -3.00 42.30
C VAL A 5 16.63 -4.20 41.42
N LEU A 6 15.34 -4.57 41.43
CA LEU A 6 14.72 -5.25 40.29
C LEU A 6 14.78 -4.26 39.12
N GLN A 7 15.70 -4.46 38.18
CA GLN A 7 15.60 -3.79 36.90
C GLN A 7 14.51 -4.49 36.10
N VAL A 8 13.31 -3.94 36.25
CA VAL A 8 12.19 -4.14 35.35
C VAL A 8 12.63 -3.65 33.96
N ASN A 9 12.88 -4.55 33.02
CA ASN A 9 12.81 -4.19 31.61
C ASN A 9 11.33 -4.13 31.23
N LEU A 10 10.77 -2.93 31.34
CA LEU A 10 9.46 -2.62 30.83
C LEU A 10 9.50 -2.70 29.30
N ARG A 11 8.65 -3.61 28.77
CA ARG A 11 8.02 -3.64 27.44
C ARG A 11 8.94 -3.64 26.21
N SER A 12 8.98 -4.77 25.51
CA SER A 12 8.84 -4.71 24.05
C SER A 12 7.46 -4.14 23.81
N ASP A 13 7.35 -3.03 23.10
CA ASP A 13 6.08 -2.60 22.51
C ASP A 13 5.56 -3.81 21.72
N ARG A 14 4.56 -4.52 22.25
CA ARG A 14 3.76 -5.41 21.43
C ARG A 14 2.94 -4.51 20.51
N LEU A 15 2.41 -5.05 19.44
CA LEU A 15 1.96 -4.23 18.33
C LEU A 15 0.66 -3.50 18.73
N THR A 16 0.78 -2.30 19.28
CA THR A 16 -0.21 -1.27 19.02
C THR A 16 -0.31 -1.13 17.50
N LYS A 17 -1.52 -0.90 16.97
CA LYS A 17 -1.66 -0.24 15.68
C LYS A 17 -0.77 0.99 15.74
N ARG A 18 0.44 0.92 15.19
CA ARG A 18 1.20 2.10 14.81
C ARG A 18 0.42 2.66 13.65
N SER A 19 -0.72 3.31 13.95
CA SER A 19 -1.28 4.28 13.05
C SER A 19 -0.19 5.34 12.96
N SER A 20 0.70 5.18 11.97
CA SER A 20 1.36 6.35 11.43
C SER A 20 0.22 7.32 11.15
N PRO A 21 0.23 8.54 11.69
CA PRO A 21 -0.66 9.59 11.19
C PRO A 21 -0.66 9.49 9.67
N GLU A 22 -1.78 9.68 8.97
CA GLU A 22 -1.79 9.64 7.50
C GLU A 22 -0.66 10.50 6.90
N ASP A 23 -0.24 11.51 7.66
CA ASP A 23 0.91 12.36 7.42
C ASP A 23 2.30 11.68 7.37
N LEU A 24 2.47 10.42 7.77
CA LEU A 24 3.77 9.72 7.70
C LEU A 24 3.77 8.50 6.76
N ARG A 25 2.68 8.23 6.04
CA ARG A 25 2.71 7.22 4.97
C ARG A 25 3.70 7.62 3.89
N LEU A 26 4.41 6.63 3.34
CA LEU A 26 5.37 6.84 2.25
C LEU A 26 4.65 7.47 1.07
N LYS A 27 5.22 8.55 0.53
CA LYS A 27 4.77 9.15 -0.73
C LYS A 27 5.83 9.00 -1.80
N MET A 28 5.48 8.31 -2.87
CA MET A 28 6.36 8.06 -4.01
C MET A 28 5.81 8.80 -5.22
N LYS A 29 6.69 9.45 -5.97
CA LYS A 29 6.33 10.07 -7.24
C LYS A 29 7.04 9.36 -8.39
N ILE A 30 6.26 8.93 -9.38
CA ILE A 30 6.76 8.24 -10.56
C ILE A 30 7.02 9.28 -11.65
N ILE A 31 8.18 9.18 -12.30
CA ILE A 31 8.56 10.03 -13.43
C ILE A 31 8.92 9.12 -14.59
N TYR A 32 8.07 9.09 -15.62
CA TYR A 32 8.32 8.29 -16.81
C TYR A 32 9.25 9.02 -17.79
N ASP A 33 10.27 8.31 -18.27
CA ASP A 33 11.09 8.74 -19.39
C ASP A 33 10.33 8.56 -20.71
N SER A 34 10.65 9.38 -21.72
CA SER A 34 10.00 9.30 -23.04
C SER A 34 10.19 7.96 -23.74
N THR A 35 11.26 7.22 -23.41
CA THR A 35 11.47 5.84 -23.92
C THR A 35 10.44 4.85 -23.40
N CYS A 36 9.87 5.10 -22.22
CA CYS A 36 8.77 4.31 -21.70
C CYS A 36 7.48 4.53 -22.50
N MET A 37 7.40 5.59 -23.32
CA MET A 37 6.24 5.84 -24.18
C MET A 37 6.14 4.85 -25.35
N CYS A 38 7.24 4.22 -25.78
CA CYS A 38 7.18 3.17 -26.80
C CYS A 38 6.55 1.87 -26.29
N ILE A 39 6.48 1.68 -24.97
CA ILE A 39 5.83 0.54 -24.30
C ILE A 39 4.29 0.76 -24.22
N HIS A 40 3.76 1.95 -24.52
CA HIS A 40 2.31 2.23 -24.56
C HIS A 40 1.52 1.34 -25.53
N ILE A 41 2.19 0.64 -26.46
CA ILE A 41 1.55 -0.26 -27.40
C ILE A 41 1.12 -1.58 -26.71
N LEU A 42 1.66 -1.88 -25.52
CA LEU A 42 1.28 -3.04 -24.73
C LEU A 42 0.26 -2.64 -23.64
N PRO A 43 -0.99 -3.15 -23.68
CA PRO A 43 -2.05 -2.81 -22.73
C PRO A 43 -1.68 -3.06 -21.25
N VAL A 44 -0.71 -3.94 -21.02
CA VAL A 44 -0.29 -4.42 -19.70
C VAL A 44 0.75 -3.50 -19.05
N CYS A 45 1.48 -2.70 -19.84
CA CYS A 45 2.47 -1.74 -19.38
C CYS A 45 2.07 -0.28 -19.64
N SER A 46 0.76 -0.01 -19.78
CA SER A 46 0.29 1.36 -19.72
C SER A 46 0.86 2.04 -18.47
N GLN A 47 1.29 3.29 -18.61
CA GLN A 47 1.82 4.12 -17.50
C GLN A 47 0.84 4.23 -16.32
N ASP A 48 -0.40 3.76 -16.51
CA ASP A 48 -1.51 3.83 -15.59
C ASP A 48 -1.75 2.53 -14.79
N LYS A 49 -1.02 1.44 -15.04
CA LYS A 49 -1.32 0.14 -14.40
C LYS A 49 -0.19 -0.48 -13.59
N LEU A 50 0.88 -0.97 -14.24
CA LEU A 50 1.87 -1.85 -13.60
C LEU A 50 2.64 -1.15 -12.45
N PHE A 51 3.30 -0.04 -12.75
CA PHE A 51 4.03 0.73 -11.72
C PHE A 51 3.09 1.40 -10.71
N PRO A 52 1.98 2.05 -11.11
CA PRO A 52 1.05 2.65 -10.15
C PRO A 52 0.53 1.65 -9.12
N GLN A 53 0.13 0.43 -9.53
CA GLN A 53 -0.33 -0.60 -8.58
C GLN A 53 0.80 -1.10 -7.66
N ALA A 54 2.03 -1.27 -8.17
CA ALA A 54 3.18 -1.64 -7.35
C ALA A 54 3.49 -0.55 -6.32
N ILE A 55 3.53 0.71 -6.74
CA ILE A 55 3.81 1.86 -5.88
C ILE A 55 2.70 2.05 -4.85
N GLU A 56 1.43 1.89 -5.23
CA GLU A 56 0.32 2.00 -4.29
C GLU A 56 0.42 0.96 -3.16
N TYR A 57 0.76 -0.28 -3.50
CA TYR A 57 1.06 -1.31 -2.51
C TYR A 57 2.18 -0.89 -1.56
N LEU A 58 3.32 -0.40 -2.08
CA LEU A 58 4.47 -0.01 -1.25
C LEU A 58 4.16 1.23 -0.38
N GLN A 59 3.38 2.19 -0.87
CA GLN A 59 2.92 3.35 -0.10
C GLN A 59 1.93 2.96 1.02
N LYS A 60 1.18 1.87 0.86
CA LYS A 60 0.32 1.28 1.91
C LYS A 60 1.16 0.52 2.95
N VAL A 61 2.22 -0.15 2.52
CA VAL A 61 3.08 -1.02 3.34
C VAL A 61 4.18 -0.26 4.08
N PHE A 62 4.59 0.91 3.60
CA PHE A 62 5.68 1.67 4.22
C PHE A 62 5.26 3.07 4.67
N SER A 63 5.95 3.54 5.70
CA SER A 63 5.86 4.87 6.28
C SER A 63 7.27 5.43 6.48
N VAL A 64 7.36 6.73 6.73
CA VAL A 64 8.63 7.45 6.89
C VAL A 64 8.80 7.92 8.32
N ARG A 65 10.05 8.00 8.79
CA ARG A 65 10.36 8.54 10.13
C ARG A 65 10.12 10.04 10.20
N HIS A 66 10.46 10.74 9.13
CA HIS A 66 10.26 12.16 8.94
C HIS A 66 10.09 12.45 7.45
N ARG A 67 9.40 13.53 7.09
CA ARG A 67 9.27 13.97 5.71
C ARG A 67 10.43 14.87 5.31
N VAL A 68 10.88 14.72 4.07
CA VAL A 68 11.89 15.61 3.46
C VAL A 68 11.23 16.81 2.77
N GLY A 69 9.92 16.74 2.49
CA GLY A 69 9.09 17.85 2.03
C GLY A 69 9.29 18.19 0.55
N LEU A 70 10.46 18.72 0.21
CA LEU A 70 10.88 19.05 -1.15
C LEU A 70 12.14 18.24 -1.50
N LEU A 71 12.06 17.42 -2.55
CA LEU A 71 13.19 16.64 -3.03
C LEU A 71 13.91 17.36 -4.18
N LEU A 72 15.20 17.64 -3.97
CA LEU A 72 16.13 18.15 -4.97
C LEU A 72 17.31 17.18 -5.13
N LEU A 73 17.64 16.84 -6.37
CA LEU A 73 18.69 15.89 -6.68
C LEU A 73 20.02 16.58 -6.97
N SER A 74 21.10 16.00 -6.43
CA SER A 74 22.46 16.45 -6.66
C SER A 74 22.89 16.18 -8.10
N ARG A 75 23.51 17.19 -8.73
CA ARG A 75 24.12 17.01 -10.05
C ARG A 75 25.29 16.04 -9.97
N GLN A 76 25.45 15.24 -11.02
CA GLN A 76 26.62 14.37 -11.18
C GLN A 76 27.85 15.19 -11.56
N CYS A 77 29.02 14.71 -11.17
CA CYS A 77 30.29 15.36 -11.49
C CYS A 77 30.83 14.84 -12.81
N ALA A 78 31.34 15.73 -13.67
CA ALA A 78 31.90 15.33 -14.97
C ALA A 78 33.08 14.35 -14.81
N SER A 79 33.84 14.50 -13.73
CA SER A 79 34.98 13.65 -13.36
C SER A 79 34.60 12.41 -12.54
N GLY A 80 33.33 12.28 -12.12
CA GLY A 80 32.90 11.27 -11.13
C GLY A 80 33.47 11.46 -9.72
N ARG A 81 34.24 12.53 -9.47
CA ARG A 81 34.87 12.81 -8.18
C ARG A 81 34.06 13.79 -7.35
N TYR A 82 33.70 13.34 -6.15
CA TYR A 82 32.89 14.09 -5.19
C TYR A 82 33.71 14.49 -3.97
N LEU A 83 33.47 15.70 -3.48
CA LEU A 83 34.04 16.26 -2.26
C LEU A 83 32.90 16.59 -1.28
N ARG A 84 33.16 16.44 0.02
CA ARG A 84 32.27 16.85 1.10
C ARG A 84 32.99 17.84 2.01
N LYS A 85 32.34 18.96 2.30
CA LYS A 85 32.85 19.94 3.26
C LYS A 85 32.37 19.57 4.67
N ARG A 86 33.23 19.74 5.67
CA ARG A 86 32.85 19.49 7.07
C ARG A 86 31.70 20.43 7.47
N GLY A 87 30.60 19.84 7.94
CA GLY A 87 29.41 20.58 8.38
C GLY A 87 28.48 21.06 7.26
N ASP A 88 28.76 20.70 6.00
CA ASP A 88 27.87 20.98 4.87
C ASP A 88 27.22 19.67 4.39
N PRO A 89 25.88 19.59 4.31
CA PRO A 89 25.18 18.39 3.85
C PRO A 89 25.36 18.11 2.35
N HIS A 90 25.87 19.06 1.58
CA HIS A 90 25.91 18.95 0.12
C HIS A 90 27.17 18.26 -0.40
N ARG A 91 27.00 17.57 -1.54
CA ARG A 91 28.09 17.03 -2.34
C ARG A 91 28.58 18.08 -3.33
N TYR A 92 29.89 18.25 -3.42
CA TYR A 92 30.57 19.15 -4.34
C TYR A 92 31.31 18.37 -5.40
N CYS A 93 31.31 18.88 -6.64
CA CYS A 93 32.11 18.32 -7.72
C CYS A 93 33.51 18.91 -7.73
N GLN A 94 34.52 18.04 -7.86
CA GLN A 94 35.87 18.50 -8.17
C GLN A 94 35.93 18.93 -9.63
N GLY A 95 36.09 20.23 -9.88
CA GLY A 95 36.05 20.82 -11.23
C GLY A 95 34.64 21.26 -11.63
N ALA A 96 33.94 20.45 -12.44
CA ALA A 96 32.65 20.81 -13.02
C ALA A 96 31.57 19.73 -12.82
N CYS A 97 30.30 20.14 -12.81
CA CYS A 97 29.19 19.20 -12.96
C CYS A 97 29.11 18.68 -14.40
N ALA A 98 28.60 17.45 -14.55
CA ALA A 98 28.26 16.89 -15.85
C ALA A 98 27.13 17.70 -16.50
N GLU A 99 27.16 17.79 -17.84
CA GLU A 99 26.10 18.46 -18.61
C GLU A 99 24.73 17.82 -18.37
N GLN A 100 24.71 16.49 -18.26
CA GLN A 100 23.52 15.70 -17.96
C GLN A 100 23.73 14.91 -16.67
N THR A 101 22.75 14.97 -15.77
CA THR A 101 22.68 14.11 -14.58
C THR A 101 21.73 12.95 -14.87
N ARG A 102 22.18 11.73 -14.60
CA ARG A 102 21.42 10.50 -14.87
C ARG A 102 21.07 9.75 -13.60
N CYS A 103 19.90 9.13 -13.58
CA CYS A 103 19.50 8.16 -12.58
C CYS A 103 19.20 6.83 -13.29
N GLY A 104 20.17 5.92 -13.26
CA GLY A 104 20.18 4.77 -14.15
C GLY A 104 20.18 5.19 -15.63
N PRO A 105 19.32 4.61 -16.48
CA PRO A 105 19.22 5.00 -17.89
C PRO A 105 18.51 6.35 -18.12
N VAL A 106 17.81 6.89 -17.11
CA VAL A 106 16.98 8.10 -17.25
C VAL A 106 17.80 9.36 -17.07
N ILE A 107 17.57 10.37 -17.91
CA ILE A 107 18.11 11.73 -17.72
C ILE A 107 17.20 12.46 -16.73
N VAL A 108 17.77 12.92 -15.62
CA VAL A 108 17.01 13.65 -14.60
C VAL A 108 16.60 15.02 -15.14
N PRO A 109 15.31 15.41 -15.07
CA PRO A 109 14.85 16.73 -15.52
C PRO A 109 15.58 17.85 -14.78
N GLN A 110 15.97 18.90 -15.52
CA GLN A 110 16.72 20.04 -14.94
C GLN A 110 16.00 20.70 -13.77
N HIS A 111 14.67 20.72 -13.79
CA HIS A 111 13.86 21.30 -12.73
C HIS A 111 13.79 20.44 -11.45
N HIS A 112 14.29 19.20 -11.46
CA HIS A 112 14.47 18.37 -10.24
C HIS A 112 15.86 18.52 -9.62
N LEU A 113 16.79 19.20 -10.30
CA LEU A 113 18.19 19.28 -9.90
C LEU A 113 18.47 20.52 -9.06
N GLN A 114 19.33 20.36 -8.06
CA GLN A 114 19.96 21.49 -7.37
C GLN A 114 20.94 22.23 -8.29
N GLN A 115 21.25 23.48 -7.94
CA GLN A 115 22.32 24.27 -8.52
C GLN A 115 23.64 23.52 -8.41
N CYS A 116 24.46 23.59 -9.47
CA CYS A 116 25.74 22.91 -9.48
C CYS A 116 26.62 23.45 -8.35
N LYS A 117 27.19 22.55 -7.55
CA LYS A 117 28.11 22.91 -6.46
C LYS A 117 29.48 22.37 -6.82
N VAL A 118 30.44 23.25 -7.00
CA VAL A 118 31.79 22.91 -7.46
C VAL A 118 32.84 23.38 -6.45
N CYS A 119 33.96 22.66 -6.41
CA CYS A 119 35.18 23.09 -5.76
C CYS A 119 36.31 23.18 -6.80
N SER A 120 37.26 24.07 -6.54
CA SER A 120 38.55 24.08 -7.25
C SER A 120 39.23 22.72 -7.18
N GLU A 121 40.15 22.43 -8.11
CA GLU A 121 40.88 21.16 -8.11
C GLU A 121 41.63 20.89 -6.79
N SER A 122 42.07 21.95 -6.12
CA SER A 122 42.72 21.91 -4.80
C SER A 122 41.76 21.83 -3.62
N GLY A 123 40.43 21.92 -3.85
CA GLY A 123 39.40 21.88 -2.81
C GLY A 123 39.32 23.12 -1.92
N THR A 124 40.06 24.18 -2.24
CA THR A 124 40.19 25.39 -1.41
C THR A 124 39.07 26.41 -1.61
N SER A 125 38.48 26.49 -2.80
CA SER A 125 37.36 27.38 -3.09
C SER A 125 36.18 26.58 -3.59
N CYS A 126 35.07 26.59 -2.85
CA CYS A 126 33.85 25.87 -3.19
C CYS A 126 32.66 26.82 -3.24
N GLY A 127 31.78 26.65 -4.23
CA GLY A 127 30.61 27.50 -4.37
C GLY A 127 29.60 26.97 -5.39
N PRO A 128 28.40 27.58 -5.43
CA PRO A 128 27.43 27.31 -6.47
C PRO A 128 27.89 27.87 -7.82
N GLN A 129 27.52 27.19 -8.91
CA GLN A 129 27.77 27.61 -10.29
C GLN A 129 26.55 27.31 -11.16
N GLY A 130 26.32 28.14 -12.17
CA GLY A 130 25.24 27.94 -13.14
C GLY A 130 23.85 28.34 -12.60
N PRO A 131 22.76 27.88 -13.25
CA PRO A 131 21.40 28.26 -12.89
C PRO A 131 21.05 27.85 -11.45
N PRO A 132 20.15 28.58 -10.78
CA PRO A 132 19.71 28.25 -9.44
C PRO A 132 19.01 26.88 -9.38
N ASP A 133 18.70 26.44 -8.16
CA ASP A 133 17.93 25.22 -7.93
C ASP A 133 16.65 25.21 -8.78
N GLY A 134 16.31 24.03 -9.31
CA GLY A 134 15.01 23.81 -9.92
C GLY A 134 13.88 23.86 -8.89
N VAL A 135 12.63 23.75 -9.36
CA VAL A 135 11.45 23.72 -8.45
C VAL A 135 11.42 22.48 -7.56
N GLY A 136 12.19 21.44 -7.89
CA GLY A 136 12.24 20.17 -7.17
C GLY A 136 10.94 19.37 -7.28
N VAL A 137 10.82 18.34 -6.46
CA VAL A 137 9.62 17.49 -6.39
C VAL A 137 9.00 17.61 -5.00
N GLU A 138 7.86 18.29 -4.94
CA GLU A 138 7.12 18.51 -3.69
C GLU A 138 6.33 17.26 -3.26
N HIS A 139 5.98 17.23 -1.97
CA HIS A 139 5.07 16.25 -1.36
C HIS A 139 5.45 14.78 -1.57
N SER A 140 6.73 14.52 -1.77
CA SER A 140 7.27 13.20 -2.08
C SER A 140 8.40 12.85 -1.12
N ASP A 141 8.47 11.59 -0.72
CA ASP A 141 9.54 11.02 0.10
C ASP A 141 10.52 10.17 -0.73
N PHE A 142 10.08 9.73 -1.92
CA PHE A 142 10.90 9.02 -2.89
C PHE A 142 10.49 9.37 -4.33
N ILE A 143 11.46 9.56 -5.23
CA ILE A 143 11.22 9.72 -6.66
C ILE A 143 11.67 8.47 -7.40
N LEU A 144 10.77 7.83 -8.15
CA LEU A 144 11.10 6.69 -9.01
C LEU A 144 11.10 7.12 -10.48
N TYR A 145 12.27 7.08 -11.11
CA TYR A 145 12.42 7.29 -12.55
C TYR A 145 12.22 5.98 -13.30
N VAL A 146 11.27 5.95 -14.23
CA VAL A 146 10.91 4.71 -14.94
C VAL A 146 11.27 4.81 -16.41
N SER A 147 11.91 3.77 -16.94
CA SER A 147 12.30 3.67 -18.35
C SER A 147 12.01 2.30 -18.95
N GLY A 148 12.05 2.28 -20.28
CA GLY A 148 11.84 1.08 -21.10
C GLY A 148 12.94 0.89 -22.11
N VAL A 149 14.21 0.94 -21.69
CA VAL A 149 15.35 0.94 -22.60
C VAL A 149 15.97 -0.44 -22.69
N MET A 150 16.28 -0.87 -23.91
CA MET A 150 17.11 -2.05 -24.14
C MET A 150 18.56 -1.73 -23.77
N THR A 151 18.97 -2.16 -22.59
CA THR A 151 20.33 -1.97 -22.07
C THR A 151 21.13 -3.26 -22.15
N GLU A 152 22.45 -3.19 -21.95
CA GLU A 152 23.30 -4.40 -21.89
C GLU A 152 22.79 -5.40 -20.84
N ARG A 153 22.26 -4.91 -19.71
CA ARG A 153 21.63 -5.76 -18.68
C ARG A 153 20.41 -6.52 -19.21
N CYS A 154 19.62 -5.93 -20.09
CA CYS A 154 18.48 -6.61 -20.72
C CYS A 154 18.91 -7.69 -21.71
N GLY A 155 20.17 -7.68 -22.16
CA GLY A 155 20.74 -8.74 -22.99
C GLY A 155 21.17 -9.99 -22.22
N GLN A 156 21.13 -9.95 -20.88
CA GLN A 156 21.36 -11.12 -20.03
C GLN A 156 20.07 -11.94 -19.93
N GLU A 157 20.19 -13.27 -19.95
CA GLU A 157 19.03 -14.17 -19.91
C GLU A 157 18.19 -13.94 -18.63
N ASN A 158 16.86 -13.90 -18.79
CA ASN A 158 15.85 -13.83 -17.72
C ASN A 158 15.76 -12.53 -16.90
N ILE A 159 16.33 -11.41 -17.37
CA ILE A 159 16.13 -10.10 -16.71
C ILE A 159 14.89 -9.40 -17.30
N ILE A 160 13.79 -9.40 -16.56
CA ILE A 160 12.54 -8.73 -16.94
C ILE A 160 12.61 -7.23 -16.63
N ALA A 161 13.17 -6.90 -15.47
CA ALA A 161 13.31 -5.54 -14.98
C ALA A 161 14.55 -5.45 -14.09
N TYR A 162 15.03 -4.24 -13.86
CA TYR A 162 16.03 -3.98 -12.83
C TYR A 162 15.84 -2.59 -12.25
N ALA A 163 16.16 -2.42 -10.97
CA ALA A 163 16.08 -1.13 -10.31
C ALA A 163 17.20 -0.92 -9.29
N ALA A 164 17.48 0.34 -8.99
CA ALA A 164 18.42 0.73 -7.94
C ALA A 164 18.19 2.18 -7.48
N TYR A 165 18.81 2.53 -6.36
CA TYR A 165 18.85 3.90 -5.87
C TYR A 165 19.83 4.78 -6.67
N CYS A 166 19.61 6.09 -6.63
CA CYS A 166 20.48 7.11 -7.22
C CYS A 166 20.94 8.15 -6.21
N GLN A 167 20.11 8.43 -5.19
CA GLN A 167 20.44 9.40 -4.17
C GLN A 167 19.87 9.00 -2.82
N LEU A 168 20.68 9.19 -1.79
CA LEU A 168 20.32 9.08 -0.39
C LEU A 168 20.09 10.49 0.19
N GLU A 169 19.21 10.60 1.18
CA GLU A 169 19.14 11.80 2.01
C GLU A 169 20.40 11.94 2.88
N ASN A 170 20.66 13.14 3.39
CA ASN A 170 21.91 13.40 4.12
C ASN A 170 21.84 13.03 5.61
N THR A 171 20.64 12.81 6.16
CA THR A 171 20.40 12.61 7.60
C THR A 171 20.41 11.14 8.01
N LEU A 172 19.55 10.31 7.40
CA LEU A 172 19.46 8.88 7.71
C LEU A 172 19.99 7.98 6.57
N ASP A 173 20.63 8.57 5.56
CA ASP A 173 21.10 7.86 4.36
C ASP A 173 20.03 6.98 3.69
N ARG A 174 18.76 7.34 3.89
CA ARG A 174 17.59 6.70 3.27
C ARG A 174 17.54 7.05 1.78
N PRO A 175 17.26 6.09 0.90
CA PRO A 175 17.02 6.40 -0.51
C PRO A 175 15.87 7.39 -0.70
N VAL A 176 16.11 8.44 -1.49
CA VAL A 176 15.10 9.47 -1.85
C VAL A 176 14.86 9.57 -3.35
N ALA A 177 15.72 8.94 -4.14
CA ALA A 177 15.50 8.75 -5.56
C ALA A 177 16.12 7.45 -6.03
N GLY A 178 15.45 6.80 -6.96
CA GLY A 178 15.91 5.60 -7.64
C GLY A 178 15.31 5.51 -9.03
N TYR A 179 15.68 4.46 -9.75
CA TYR A 179 15.15 4.17 -11.07
C TYR A 179 14.71 2.72 -11.17
N ALA A 180 13.79 2.46 -12.09
CA ALA A 180 13.43 1.13 -12.54
C ALA A 180 13.37 1.10 -14.06
N ASN A 181 13.98 0.08 -14.67
CA ASN A 181 13.95 -0.13 -16.11
C ASN A 181 13.27 -1.45 -16.43
N LEU A 182 12.24 -1.42 -17.27
CA LEU A 182 11.66 -2.63 -17.86
C LEU A 182 12.44 -2.98 -19.13
N CYS A 183 12.79 -4.26 -19.29
CA CYS A 183 13.46 -4.76 -20.48
C CYS A 183 12.42 -5.05 -21.58
N PRO A 184 12.37 -4.26 -22.68
CA PRO A 184 11.23 -4.29 -23.60
C PRO A 184 10.92 -5.65 -24.23
N SER A 185 11.94 -6.48 -24.47
CA SER A 185 11.78 -7.81 -25.09
C SER A 185 11.18 -8.86 -24.16
N MET A 186 11.15 -8.60 -22.85
CA MET A 186 10.69 -9.54 -21.83
C MET A 186 9.30 -9.20 -21.29
N ILE A 187 8.66 -8.15 -21.83
CA ILE A 187 7.33 -7.71 -21.41
C ILE A 187 6.28 -8.54 -22.13
N SER A 188 5.45 -9.26 -21.36
CA SER A 188 4.31 -10.00 -21.87
C SER A 188 3.06 -9.11 -21.95
N SER A 189 2.25 -9.28 -22.99
CA SER A 189 0.90 -8.68 -23.08
C SER A 189 -0.20 -9.58 -22.51
N GLU A 190 0.14 -10.79 -22.07
CA GLU A 190 -0.85 -11.76 -21.60
C GLU A 190 -1.37 -11.40 -20.21
N PRO A 191 -2.70 -11.33 -19.98
CA PRO A 191 -3.26 -10.99 -18.66
C PRO A 191 -2.84 -11.94 -17.54
N GLN A 192 -2.55 -13.20 -17.87
CA GLN A 192 -2.12 -14.23 -16.92
C GLN A 192 -0.71 -13.95 -16.35
N GLU A 193 0.13 -13.26 -17.11
CA GLU A 193 1.50 -12.89 -16.71
C GLU A 193 1.55 -11.58 -15.90
N PHE A 194 0.42 -10.85 -15.81
CA PHE A 194 0.38 -9.56 -15.13
C PHE A 194 0.76 -9.64 -13.65
N GLU A 195 0.26 -10.63 -12.92
CA GLU A 195 0.59 -10.83 -11.51
C GLU A 195 2.09 -11.10 -11.30
N GLY A 196 2.70 -11.88 -12.20
CA GLY A 196 4.13 -12.15 -12.18
C GLY A 196 4.97 -10.90 -12.44
N MET A 197 4.57 -10.08 -13.42
CA MET A 197 5.22 -8.80 -13.70
C MET A 197 5.03 -7.80 -12.56
N LEU A 198 3.84 -7.74 -11.96
CA LEU A 198 3.54 -6.87 -10.82
C LEU A 198 4.41 -7.24 -9.61
N ALA A 199 4.53 -8.54 -9.30
CA ALA A 199 5.43 -9.03 -8.26
C ALA A 199 6.90 -8.66 -8.54
N THR A 200 7.32 -8.76 -9.81
CA THR A 200 8.68 -8.40 -10.23
C THR A 200 8.94 -6.90 -10.08
N VAL A 201 8.01 -6.03 -10.48
CA VAL A 201 8.16 -4.59 -10.28
C VAL A 201 8.22 -4.24 -8.80
N LYS A 202 7.39 -4.85 -7.94
CA LYS A 202 7.48 -4.66 -6.49
C LYS A 202 8.86 -5.06 -5.95
N HIS A 203 9.40 -6.19 -6.38
CA HIS A 203 10.74 -6.67 -6.04
C HIS A 203 11.82 -5.66 -6.41
N GLU A 204 11.81 -5.21 -7.67
CA GLU A 204 12.78 -4.22 -8.15
C GLU A 204 12.69 -2.90 -7.38
N VAL A 205 11.49 -2.39 -7.13
CA VAL A 205 11.34 -1.14 -6.39
C VAL A 205 11.84 -1.28 -4.94
N ILE A 206 11.77 -2.47 -4.32
CA ILE A 206 12.38 -2.71 -2.99
C ILE A 206 13.91 -2.59 -3.03
N HIS A 207 14.58 -3.03 -4.10
CA HIS A 207 16.00 -2.75 -4.29
C HIS A 207 16.29 -1.24 -4.36
N ALA A 208 15.47 -0.49 -5.07
CA ALA A 208 15.61 0.97 -5.16
C ALA A 208 15.32 1.68 -3.83
N LEU A 209 14.45 1.11 -2.99
CA LEU A 209 14.10 1.62 -1.68
C LEU A 209 15.15 1.29 -0.60
N GLY A 210 15.95 0.24 -0.75
CA GLY A 210 17.02 0.02 0.21
C GLY A 210 17.61 -1.38 0.33
N PHE A 211 16.92 -2.44 -0.13
CA PHE A 211 17.46 -3.79 -0.06
C PHE A 211 18.52 -3.99 -1.16
N SER A 212 19.74 -3.55 -0.89
CA SER A 212 20.87 -3.75 -1.78
C SER A 212 22.16 -3.84 -0.97
N ALA A 213 23.06 -4.73 -1.39
CA ALA A 213 24.37 -4.88 -0.76
C ALA A 213 25.17 -3.56 -0.77
N GLY A 214 24.93 -2.69 -1.76
CA GLY A 214 25.54 -1.36 -1.83
C GLY A 214 25.08 -0.39 -0.72
N LEU A 215 24.01 -0.73 0.01
CA LEU A 215 23.41 0.11 1.04
C LEU A 215 23.58 -0.41 2.47
N PHE A 216 24.08 -1.62 2.68
CA PHE A 216 24.23 -2.20 4.03
C PHE A 216 25.08 -1.35 4.97
N ALA A 217 26.11 -0.68 4.45
CA ALA A 217 26.94 0.24 5.24
C ALA A 217 26.19 1.50 5.72
N PHE A 218 25.02 1.78 5.15
CA PHE A 218 24.18 2.94 5.44
C PHE A 218 22.97 2.60 6.31
N PHE A 219 22.85 1.37 6.79
CA PHE A 219 21.74 0.98 7.66
C PHE A 219 21.81 1.67 9.03
N HIS A 220 20.64 1.97 9.58
CA HIS A 220 20.47 2.63 10.87
C HIS A 220 19.57 1.83 11.79
N ASP A 221 19.79 1.94 13.10
CA ASP A 221 18.90 1.37 14.12
C ASP A 221 17.54 2.13 14.21
N ASP A 222 16.65 1.66 15.08
CA ASP A 222 15.33 2.27 15.34
C ASP A 222 15.38 3.73 15.81
N LYS A 223 16.51 4.15 16.39
CA LYS A 223 16.76 5.51 16.87
C LYS A 223 17.38 6.41 15.79
N GLY A 224 17.75 5.84 14.65
CA GLY A 224 18.39 6.56 13.55
C GLY A 224 19.91 6.68 13.74
N THR A 225 20.51 5.80 14.51
CA THR A 225 21.97 5.72 14.71
C THR A 225 22.57 4.79 13.64
N PRO A 226 23.64 5.17 12.94
CA PRO A 226 24.28 4.30 11.96
C PRO A 226 24.79 3.00 12.60
N LEU A 227 24.43 1.84 12.03
CA LEU A 227 24.93 0.53 12.47
C LEU A 227 26.39 0.30 12.07
N THR A 228 26.87 1.03 11.06
CA THR A 228 28.28 1.02 10.63
C THR A 228 29.00 2.29 11.12
N PRO A 229 30.05 2.18 11.96
CA PRO A 229 30.80 3.33 12.45
C PRO A 229 31.46 4.15 11.32
N ARG A 230 31.50 5.49 11.48
CA ARG A 230 32.07 6.43 10.50
C ARG A 230 33.24 7.18 11.14
N ALA A 231 34.48 6.92 10.70
CA ALA A 231 35.68 7.54 11.31
C ALA A 231 35.73 9.07 11.11
N THR A 232 35.19 9.58 10.00
CA THR A 232 35.17 11.01 9.64
C THR A 232 34.10 11.31 8.59
N THR A 233 32.85 10.88 8.80
CA THR A 233 31.71 10.99 7.83
C THR A 233 31.88 10.27 6.48
N LEU A 234 33.02 9.60 6.25
CA LEU A 234 33.25 8.76 5.07
C LEU A 234 33.25 7.28 5.47
N LEU A 235 32.51 6.49 4.69
CA LEU A 235 32.59 5.03 4.68
C LEU A 235 33.73 4.60 3.76
N THR A 236 34.45 3.56 4.16
CA THR A 236 35.53 2.99 3.35
C THR A 236 34.92 2.15 2.23
N SER A 237 35.31 2.43 0.98
CA SER A 237 34.91 1.60 -0.17
C SER A 237 35.78 0.35 -0.26
N LEU A 238 35.15 -0.80 -0.52
CA LEU A 238 35.79 -2.06 -0.86
C LEU A 238 36.16 -2.04 -2.34
N LEU A 239 37.44 -1.79 -2.62
CA LEU A 239 38.01 -1.62 -3.96
C LEU A 239 37.76 -2.80 -4.93
N SER A 240 37.49 -4.02 -4.43
CA SER A 240 37.30 -5.22 -5.25
C SER A 240 35.87 -5.45 -5.74
N LEU A 241 34.86 -4.87 -5.09
CA LEU A 241 33.44 -5.14 -5.35
C LEU A 241 32.60 -3.88 -5.64
N GLY A 242 33.18 -2.68 -5.48
CA GLY A 242 32.42 -1.42 -5.64
C GLY A 242 31.38 -1.20 -4.53
N LEU A 243 31.48 -1.93 -3.43
CA LEU A 243 30.60 -1.85 -2.27
C LEU A 243 31.22 -0.98 -1.17
N TYR A 244 30.40 -0.51 -0.23
CA TYR A 244 30.88 0.13 0.99
C TYR A 244 31.06 -0.91 2.08
N GLN A 245 32.12 -0.79 2.87
CA GLN A 245 32.37 -1.67 4.00
C GLN A 245 31.28 -1.48 5.07
N TRP A 246 30.50 -2.53 5.34
CA TRP A 246 29.56 -2.60 6.46
C TRP A 246 30.24 -3.14 7.73
N SER A 247 29.58 -2.97 8.87
CA SER A 247 30.00 -3.57 10.15
C SER A 247 29.41 -4.97 10.37
N GLU A 248 30.01 -5.72 11.30
CA GLU A 248 29.48 -7.01 11.80
C GLU A 248 28.14 -6.86 12.55
N ALA A 249 27.66 -5.63 12.79
CA ALA A 249 26.31 -5.38 13.31
C ALA A 249 25.23 -5.42 12.22
N VAL A 250 25.63 -5.37 10.93
CA VAL A 250 24.70 -5.43 9.79
C VAL A 250 24.77 -6.79 9.12
N VAL A 251 25.95 -7.18 8.61
CA VAL A 251 26.16 -8.48 7.97
C VAL A 251 27.38 -9.15 8.57
N ARG A 252 27.25 -10.45 8.91
CA ARG A 252 28.35 -11.31 9.39
C ARG A 252 28.61 -12.46 8.44
N SER A 253 29.87 -12.79 8.24
CA SER A 253 30.27 -14.01 7.54
C SER A 253 30.47 -15.14 8.54
N VAL A 254 29.77 -16.26 8.35
CA VAL A 254 29.89 -17.43 9.23
C VAL A 254 30.05 -18.72 8.43
N SER A 255 30.69 -19.71 9.06
CA SER A 255 30.78 -21.06 8.50
C SER A 255 29.72 -21.97 9.13
N ARG A 256 28.84 -22.53 8.29
CA ARG A 256 27.82 -23.52 8.68
C ARG A 256 28.23 -24.92 8.26
N LEU A 257 27.80 -25.93 9.00
CA LEU A 257 27.94 -27.33 8.60
C LEU A 257 26.71 -27.74 7.80
N TRP A 258 26.91 -28.25 6.59
CA TRP A 258 25.85 -28.74 5.71
C TRP A 258 25.91 -30.25 5.63
N ASP A 259 24.77 -30.90 5.88
CA ASP A 259 24.58 -32.32 5.61
C ASP A 259 24.41 -32.52 4.10
N VAL A 260 25.32 -33.28 3.51
CA VAL A 260 25.30 -33.62 2.09
C VAL A 260 25.23 -35.13 1.92
N ARG A 261 24.93 -35.56 0.68
CA ARG A 261 24.75 -36.97 0.33
C ARG A 261 25.85 -37.86 0.93
N GLY A 262 25.41 -38.94 1.58
CA GLY A 262 26.30 -39.91 2.22
C GLY A 262 26.59 -39.64 3.70
N GLY A 263 25.84 -38.74 4.34
CA GLY A 263 26.02 -38.40 5.76
C GLY A 263 27.31 -37.61 6.00
N LEU A 264 27.81 -36.94 4.97
CA LEU A 264 29.01 -36.11 5.04
C LEU A 264 28.59 -34.71 5.49
N MET A 265 29.30 -34.17 6.48
CA MET A 265 29.12 -32.78 6.90
C MET A 265 30.24 -31.93 6.30
N ILE A 266 29.89 -30.95 5.46
CA ILE A 266 30.86 -30.02 4.88
C ILE A 266 30.73 -28.63 5.48
N ARG A 267 31.83 -27.89 5.57
CA ARG A 267 31.81 -26.49 5.96
C ARG A 267 31.47 -25.63 4.76
N HIS A 268 30.45 -24.80 4.91
CA HIS A 268 29.96 -23.88 3.90
C HIS A 268 29.99 -22.45 4.45
N GLN A 269 30.40 -21.48 3.64
CA GLN A 269 30.46 -20.07 4.04
C GLN A 269 29.16 -19.37 3.62
N VAL A 270 28.55 -18.65 4.55
CA VAL A 270 27.30 -17.90 4.34
C VAL A 270 27.43 -16.49 4.91
N HIS A 271 26.62 -15.57 4.38
CA HIS A 271 26.50 -14.22 4.89
C HIS A 271 25.14 -14.08 5.58
N LEU A 272 25.15 -13.60 6.82
CA LEU A 272 23.94 -13.40 7.61
C LEU A 272 23.64 -11.92 7.75
N LEU A 273 22.43 -11.49 7.44
CA LEU A 273 21.90 -10.23 7.94
C LEU A 273 21.52 -10.40 9.41
N VAL A 274 22.11 -9.58 10.28
CA VAL A 274 22.05 -9.74 11.75
C VAL A 274 21.50 -8.49 12.44
N THR A 275 20.78 -7.65 11.71
CA THR A 275 20.16 -6.45 12.29
C THR A 275 19.10 -6.85 13.32
N PRO A 276 18.84 -6.03 14.36
CA PRO A 276 17.89 -6.37 15.41
C PRO A 276 16.47 -6.69 14.89
N PRO A 277 15.86 -5.92 13.96
CA PRO A 277 14.55 -6.25 13.41
C PRO A 277 14.56 -7.62 12.68
N CYS A 278 15.57 -7.88 11.85
CA CYS A 278 15.71 -9.14 11.14
C CYS A 278 15.85 -10.33 12.09
N CYS A 279 16.66 -10.20 13.14
CA CYS A 279 16.82 -11.24 14.15
C CYS A 279 15.52 -11.53 14.92
N GLY A 280 14.73 -10.50 15.21
CA GLY A 280 13.43 -10.66 15.88
C GLY A 280 12.42 -11.44 15.04
N GLU A 281 12.29 -11.12 13.75
CA GLU A 281 11.33 -11.79 12.86
C GLU A 281 11.72 -13.24 12.50
N ARG A 282 13.02 -13.50 12.45
CA ARG A 282 13.58 -14.83 12.17
C ARG A 282 13.21 -15.86 13.23
N GLU A 283 13.16 -15.49 14.51
CA GLU A 283 12.73 -16.39 15.58
C GLU A 283 11.29 -16.85 15.38
N GLY A 284 10.40 -15.95 14.98
CA GLY A 284 9.02 -16.29 14.63
C GLY A 284 8.92 -17.15 13.37
N HIS A 285 9.73 -16.87 12.34
CA HIS A 285 9.64 -17.58 11.06
C HIS A 285 10.10 -19.04 11.11
N PHE A 286 11.22 -19.33 11.78
CA PHE A 286 11.80 -20.69 11.82
C PHE A 286 11.60 -21.41 13.16
N ASN A 287 11.02 -20.75 14.16
CA ASN A 287 10.93 -21.23 15.54
C ASN A 287 12.28 -21.76 16.07
N CYS A 288 13.36 -21.02 15.74
CA CYS A 288 14.74 -21.46 15.96
C CYS A 288 15.53 -20.34 16.66
N PRO A 289 15.61 -20.34 18.01
CA PRO A 289 16.26 -19.27 18.76
C PRO A 289 17.79 -19.26 18.63
N VAL A 290 18.37 -20.37 18.15
CA VAL A 290 19.82 -20.52 17.97
C VAL A 290 20.32 -19.98 16.63
N LEU A 291 19.43 -19.64 15.69
CA LEU A 291 19.83 -18.95 14.47
C LEU A 291 20.46 -17.60 14.87
N GLU A 292 21.42 -17.08 14.11
CA GLU A 292 22.15 -15.85 14.49
C GLU A 292 21.73 -14.63 13.65
N GLY A 293 21.06 -14.88 12.53
CA GLY A 293 20.62 -13.91 11.53
C GLY A 293 20.02 -14.65 10.34
N MET A 294 19.58 -13.93 9.31
CA MET A 294 18.99 -14.52 8.10
C MET A 294 20.04 -14.62 6.98
N GLU A 295 20.14 -15.78 6.33
CA GLU A 295 21.09 -15.98 5.22
C GLU A 295 20.72 -15.14 3.99
N LEU A 296 21.72 -14.43 3.47
CA LEU A 296 21.68 -13.77 2.18
C LEU A 296 22.18 -14.71 1.09
N GLU A 297 21.63 -14.56 -0.11
CA GLU A 297 21.98 -15.35 -1.29
C GLU A 297 23.49 -15.26 -1.56
N ASN A 298 24.12 -16.42 -1.74
CA ASN A 298 25.56 -16.53 -1.91
C ASN A 298 25.97 -16.97 -3.33
N GLN A 299 25.01 -17.16 -4.25
CA GLN A 299 25.21 -17.54 -5.65
C GLN A 299 24.59 -16.51 -6.63
N GLY A 300 24.60 -16.83 -7.93
CA GLY A 300 24.00 -16.01 -8.99
C GLY A 300 24.84 -14.81 -9.48
N GLY A 301 26.01 -14.55 -8.88
CA GLY A 301 26.91 -13.47 -9.27
C GLY A 301 26.55 -12.10 -8.67
N ALA A 302 27.22 -11.03 -9.10
CA ALA A 302 27.17 -9.73 -8.42
C ALA A 302 25.77 -9.05 -8.38
N GLY A 303 24.88 -9.39 -9.34
CA GLY A 303 23.50 -8.91 -9.35
C GLY A 303 22.56 -9.65 -8.41
N THR A 304 22.94 -10.85 -7.96
CA THR A 304 22.09 -11.72 -7.16
C THR A 304 22.64 -11.88 -5.74
N GLN A 305 23.92 -12.21 -5.64
CA GLN A 305 24.63 -12.42 -4.39
C GLN A 305 24.50 -11.19 -3.48
N LEU A 306 24.24 -11.41 -2.19
CA LEU A 306 24.03 -10.40 -1.14
C LEU A 306 22.84 -9.46 -1.32
N ASN A 307 22.25 -9.35 -2.50
CA ASN A 307 21.11 -8.47 -2.76
C ASN A 307 19.76 -9.16 -2.51
N HIS A 308 19.78 -10.48 -2.28
CA HIS A 308 18.58 -11.30 -2.11
C HIS A 308 18.67 -12.16 -0.87
N TRP A 309 17.52 -12.66 -0.43
CA TRP A 309 17.45 -13.73 0.54
C TRP A 309 17.90 -15.08 -0.03
N GLU A 310 18.50 -15.92 0.81
CA GLU A 310 18.86 -17.29 0.47
C GLU A 310 17.63 -18.10 0.05
N LYS A 311 17.58 -18.45 -1.23
CA LYS A 311 16.42 -19.12 -1.80
C LYS A 311 16.16 -20.48 -1.16
N ARG A 312 17.22 -21.22 -0.79
CA ARG A 312 17.07 -22.54 -0.14
C ARG A 312 16.25 -22.48 1.14
N LEU A 313 16.29 -21.36 1.85
CA LEU A 313 15.60 -21.19 3.13
C LEU A 313 14.24 -20.52 2.99
N LEU A 314 14.09 -19.62 2.03
CA LEU A 314 12.92 -18.75 1.93
C LEU A 314 12.11 -18.91 0.64
N GLU A 315 12.51 -19.77 -0.29
CA GLU A 315 11.78 -20.23 -1.48
C GLU A 315 10.82 -19.20 -2.13
N ASN A 316 9.55 -19.15 -1.71
CA ASN A 316 8.51 -18.26 -2.22
C ASN A 316 8.57 -16.81 -1.71
N GLU A 317 9.60 -16.44 -0.95
CA GLU A 317 9.83 -15.07 -0.52
C GLU A 317 10.15 -14.20 -1.75
N ALA A 318 9.45 -13.07 -1.84
CA ALA A 318 9.44 -12.23 -3.01
C ALA A 318 10.80 -11.60 -3.36
N MET A 319 11.73 -11.47 -2.40
CA MET A 319 13.10 -10.97 -2.53
C MET A 319 14.15 -12.10 -2.62
N THR A 320 13.77 -13.30 -3.02
CA THR A 320 14.73 -14.33 -3.47
C THR A 320 15.20 -14.06 -4.91
N GLY A 321 16.43 -14.47 -5.24
CA GLY A 321 17.12 -14.11 -6.48
C GLY A 321 16.63 -14.79 -7.78
N SER A 322 15.47 -15.43 -7.77
CA SER A 322 14.90 -16.07 -8.97
C SER A 322 13.38 -16.16 -8.94
N HIS A 323 12.76 -16.43 -10.08
CA HIS A 323 11.31 -16.55 -10.20
C HIS A 323 10.76 -17.78 -9.47
N THR A 324 9.68 -17.56 -8.71
CA THR A 324 8.87 -18.58 -8.02
C THR A 324 7.40 -18.31 -8.23
N GLN A 325 6.60 -19.36 -8.14
CA GLN A 325 5.15 -19.25 -8.11
C GLN A 325 4.71 -18.72 -6.74
N ASN A 326 3.71 -17.83 -6.70
CA ASN A 326 3.15 -17.26 -5.45
C ASN A 326 4.17 -16.52 -4.56
N ARG A 327 4.85 -15.51 -5.12
CA ARG A 327 5.76 -14.64 -4.37
C ARG A 327 5.05 -13.88 -3.25
N VAL A 328 5.61 -13.94 -2.03
CA VAL A 328 5.08 -13.23 -0.85
C VAL A 328 6.19 -12.38 -0.20
N PHE A 329 5.89 -11.12 0.10
CA PHE A 329 6.76 -10.31 0.96
C PHE A 329 6.56 -10.74 2.41
N SER A 330 7.58 -11.41 2.96
CA SER A 330 7.55 -11.89 4.34
C SER A 330 7.84 -10.76 5.34
N ARG A 331 7.57 -11.04 6.62
CA ARG A 331 8.00 -10.16 7.72
C ARG A 331 9.52 -9.93 7.74
N LEU A 332 10.32 -10.84 7.19
CA LEU A 332 11.78 -10.68 7.10
C LEU A 332 12.17 -9.54 6.15
N THR A 333 11.57 -9.49 4.95
CA THR A 333 11.78 -8.36 4.03
C THR A 333 11.27 -7.06 4.64
N LEU A 334 10.09 -7.08 5.26
CA LEU A 334 9.52 -5.90 5.91
C LEU A 334 10.43 -5.37 7.03
N ALA A 335 10.98 -6.25 7.88
CA ALA A 335 11.92 -5.89 8.93
C ALA A 335 13.23 -5.32 8.39
N LEU A 336 13.78 -5.89 7.31
CA LEU A 336 14.97 -5.33 6.65
C LEU A 336 14.74 -3.89 6.20
N MET A 337 13.56 -3.58 5.66
CA MET A 337 13.24 -2.21 5.21
C MET A 337 13.17 -1.19 6.36
N GLU A 338 13.06 -1.61 7.62
CA GLU A 338 13.14 -0.70 8.75
C GLU A 338 14.56 -0.15 8.96
N ASP A 339 15.57 -0.97 8.66
CA ASP A 339 16.99 -0.63 8.75
C ASP A 339 17.41 0.37 7.65
N THR A 340 16.67 0.43 6.54
CA THR A 340 16.93 1.33 5.41
C THR A 340 16.30 2.72 5.60
N GLY A 341 15.67 2.97 6.75
CA GLY A 341 15.03 4.24 7.09
C GLY A 341 13.53 4.33 6.80
N TRP A 342 12.91 3.25 6.29
CA TRP A 342 11.45 3.14 6.22
C TRP A 342 10.90 2.61 7.54
N ARG A 343 9.59 2.64 7.71
CA ARG A 343 8.88 2.00 8.81
C ARG A 343 7.72 1.22 8.24
N VAL A 344 7.46 0.04 8.76
CA VAL A 344 6.28 -0.72 8.36
C VAL A 344 5.14 -0.29 9.30
N PRO A 345 4.03 0.31 8.81
CA PRO A 345 2.82 0.41 9.62
C PRO A 345 2.42 -1.01 10.00
N ALA A 346 1.99 -1.25 11.23
CA ALA A 346 1.51 -2.56 11.65
C ALA A 346 0.23 -2.92 10.86
N THR A 347 0.38 -3.53 9.68
CA THR A 347 -0.71 -4.08 8.86
C THR A 347 -0.19 -5.38 8.25
N PRO A 348 -0.77 -6.52 8.65
CA PRO A 348 -2.11 -6.85 8.16
C PRO A 348 -3.20 -6.98 9.24
N PHE A 349 -2.91 -6.65 10.50
CA PHE A 349 -3.85 -6.88 11.59
C PHE A 349 -5.12 -6.03 11.48
N CYS A 350 -6.27 -6.68 11.37
CA CYS A 350 -7.56 -6.01 11.59
C CYS A 350 -7.84 -5.95 13.09
N ASP A 351 -8.38 -4.82 13.58
CA ASP A 351 -8.51 -4.50 15.02
C ASP A 351 -9.96 -4.53 15.52
N THR A 352 -10.91 -4.90 14.66
CA THR A 352 -12.33 -4.93 14.99
C THR A 352 -12.72 -6.30 15.51
N VAL A 353 -13.12 -6.39 16.78
CA VAL A 353 -13.63 -7.66 17.35
C VAL A 353 -14.87 -8.12 16.60
N ARG A 354 -14.87 -9.39 16.17
CA ARG A 354 -16.03 -10.04 15.56
C ARG A 354 -17.16 -10.12 16.57
N SER A 355 -18.27 -9.44 16.27
CA SER A 355 -19.46 -9.35 17.10
C SER A 355 -20.72 -9.81 16.36
N SER A 356 -21.84 -9.94 17.09
CA SER A 356 -23.18 -9.99 16.52
C SER A 356 -23.96 -8.78 17.03
N PRO A 357 -24.38 -7.84 16.16
CA PRO A 357 -24.25 -7.86 14.70
C PRO A 357 -22.81 -7.67 14.18
N LEU A 358 -22.58 -8.10 12.94
CA LEU A 358 -21.31 -8.03 12.24
C LEU A 358 -21.03 -6.60 11.77
N ARG A 359 -19.81 -6.14 12.03
CA ARG A 359 -19.26 -4.93 11.42
C ARG A 359 -18.50 -5.33 10.16
N LEU A 360 -19.12 -5.10 9.00
CA LEU A 360 -18.59 -5.50 7.71
C LEU A 360 -17.45 -4.57 7.26
N SER A 361 -16.47 -5.13 6.58
CA SER A 361 -15.35 -4.42 5.96
C SER A 361 -15.14 -4.89 4.52
N CYS A 362 -14.14 -4.38 3.83
CA CYS A 362 -13.74 -4.90 2.53
C CYS A 362 -12.46 -5.72 2.66
N ARG A 363 -12.35 -6.77 1.85
CA ARG A 363 -11.06 -7.44 1.62
C ARG A 363 -10.05 -6.42 1.06
N GLN A 364 -8.76 -6.64 1.30
CA GLN A 364 -7.70 -5.70 0.97
C GLN A 364 -7.70 -5.26 -0.52
N ASP A 365 -8.14 -6.14 -1.42
CA ASP A 365 -8.25 -5.90 -2.87
C ASP A 365 -9.65 -5.43 -3.33
N GLN A 366 -10.57 -5.18 -2.38
CA GLN A 366 -11.96 -4.79 -2.60
C GLN A 366 -12.78 -5.75 -3.48
N GLN A 367 -12.37 -7.01 -3.63
CA GLN A 367 -13.12 -7.98 -4.44
C GLN A 367 -14.25 -8.70 -3.67
N ALA A 368 -14.25 -8.60 -2.35
CA ALA A 368 -15.23 -9.25 -1.49
C ALA A 368 -15.55 -8.40 -0.26
N VAL A 369 -16.78 -8.54 0.23
CA VAL A 369 -17.17 -8.10 1.58
C VAL A 369 -16.49 -9.05 2.57
N ALA A 370 -15.92 -8.50 3.63
CA ALA A 370 -15.13 -9.22 4.60
C ALA A 370 -15.56 -8.88 6.03
N VAL A 371 -15.09 -9.67 6.98
CA VAL A 371 -15.18 -9.40 8.41
C VAL A 371 -13.79 -9.59 9.02
N CYS A 372 -13.47 -8.79 10.03
CA CYS A 372 -12.27 -9.08 10.80
C CYS A 372 -12.48 -10.40 11.57
N ASN A 373 -11.58 -11.36 11.39
CA ASN A 373 -11.68 -12.66 12.07
C ASN A 373 -11.11 -12.62 13.51
N LEU A 374 -10.90 -11.43 14.08
CA LEU A 374 -10.49 -11.24 15.46
C LEU A 374 -11.60 -11.68 16.41
N GLN A 375 -11.31 -12.62 17.30
CA GLN A 375 -12.28 -13.13 18.26
C GLN A 375 -11.64 -13.37 19.63
N THR A 376 -12.49 -13.61 20.63
CA THR A 376 -12.06 -14.09 21.95
C THR A 376 -11.93 -15.61 21.96
N HIS A 377 -10.93 -16.12 22.65
CA HIS A 377 -10.65 -17.54 22.86
C HIS A 377 -10.97 -17.94 24.30
N THR A 378 -11.28 -19.22 24.55
CA THR A 378 -11.61 -19.72 25.89
C THR A 378 -10.40 -19.76 26.84
N HIS A 379 -9.20 -19.75 26.27
CA HIS A 379 -7.93 -19.78 26.98
C HIS A 379 -7.07 -18.60 26.54
N THR A 380 -6.17 -18.17 27.43
CA THR A 380 -5.16 -17.17 27.07
C THR A 380 -4.30 -17.73 25.95
N LEU A 381 -4.14 -16.96 24.87
CA LEU A 381 -3.22 -17.30 23.81
C LEU A 381 -1.78 -17.25 24.34
N PRO A 382 -0.86 -18.09 23.82
CA PRO A 382 0.57 -17.93 24.03
C PRO A 382 1.05 -16.50 23.76
N SER A 383 2.08 -16.09 24.50
CA SER A 383 2.62 -14.73 24.49
C SER A 383 3.03 -14.21 23.12
N GLU A 384 3.46 -15.12 22.25
CA GLU A 384 3.89 -14.96 20.86
C GLU A 384 2.72 -14.69 19.89
N TYR A 385 1.50 -15.04 20.27
CA TYR A 385 0.28 -14.86 19.46
C TYR A 385 -0.63 -13.74 20.02
N GLN A 386 -0.15 -12.99 21.02
CA GLN A 386 -0.87 -11.84 21.58
C GLN A 386 -0.47 -10.56 20.84
N TYR A 387 -1.19 -10.26 19.76
CA TYR A 387 -0.81 -9.21 18.81
C TYR A 387 -1.08 -7.78 19.26
N PHE A 388 -2.05 -7.54 20.13
CA PHE A 388 -2.52 -6.18 20.44
C PHE A 388 -2.12 -5.71 21.83
N ASP A 389 -1.65 -4.47 21.89
CA ASP A 389 -1.55 -3.69 23.13
C ASP A 389 -2.88 -3.06 23.56
N GLN A 390 -3.80 -2.87 22.61
CA GLN A 390 -5.11 -2.29 22.83
C GLN A 390 -6.08 -2.73 21.73
N ILE A 391 -7.30 -3.07 22.12
CA ILE A 391 -8.45 -3.30 21.23
C ILE A 391 -9.59 -2.41 21.71
N GLU A 392 -10.30 -1.73 20.79
CA GLU A 392 -11.41 -0.85 21.14
C GLU A 392 -12.51 -1.65 21.89
N GLY A 393 -12.84 -1.22 23.10
CA GLY A 393 -13.89 -1.85 23.91
C GLY A 393 -13.46 -3.11 24.69
N VAL A 394 -12.17 -3.47 24.70
CA VAL A 394 -11.63 -4.63 25.45
C VAL A 394 -10.74 -4.14 26.58
N ALA A 395 -10.89 -4.69 27.79
CA ALA A 395 -10.06 -4.35 28.93
C ALA A 395 -8.65 -4.95 28.80
N ALA A 396 -7.64 -4.31 29.39
CA ALA A 396 -6.24 -4.71 29.22
C ALA A 396 -5.95 -6.14 29.73
N GLU A 397 -6.65 -6.54 30.79
CA GLU A 397 -6.63 -7.88 31.39
C GLU A 397 -7.23 -8.97 30.50
N GLU A 398 -8.10 -8.60 29.56
CA GLU A 398 -8.76 -9.53 28.63
C GLU A 398 -7.98 -9.70 27.32
N LEU A 399 -7.09 -8.76 26.98
CA LEU A 399 -6.28 -8.79 25.74
C LEU A 399 -5.59 -10.14 25.46
N PRO A 400 -5.03 -10.87 26.45
CA PRO A 400 -4.40 -12.17 26.21
C PRO A 400 -5.33 -13.24 25.64
N TYR A 401 -6.65 -13.06 25.72
CA TYR A 401 -7.65 -13.97 25.17
C TYR A 401 -8.04 -13.64 23.72
N TYR A 402 -7.56 -12.53 23.15
CA TYR A 402 -7.96 -12.08 21.82
C TYR A 402 -6.91 -12.40 20.75
N GLY A 403 -7.38 -12.98 19.65
CA GLY A 403 -6.59 -13.24 18.45
C GLY A 403 -7.48 -13.62 17.26
N GLY A 404 -6.88 -13.74 16.08
CA GLY A 404 -7.52 -14.25 14.88
C GLY A 404 -8.09 -15.66 15.08
N ALA A 405 -9.19 -15.96 14.40
CA ALA A 405 -9.89 -17.24 14.48
C ALA A 405 -9.16 -18.41 13.81
N VAL A 406 -8.13 -18.12 13.00
CA VAL A 406 -7.43 -19.11 12.17
C VAL A 406 -6.12 -19.50 12.86
N GLU A 407 -6.09 -20.68 13.47
CA GLU A 407 -4.91 -21.17 14.21
C GLU A 407 -3.68 -21.30 13.32
N ILE A 408 -3.84 -21.77 12.07
CA ILE A 408 -2.75 -21.90 11.09
C ILE A 408 -2.22 -20.56 10.58
N ALA A 409 -2.90 -19.46 10.89
CA ALA A 409 -2.40 -18.12 10.66
C ALA A 409 -1.70 -17.58 11.92
N ASP A 410 -1.28 -18.46 12.83
CA ASP A 410 -0.73 -18.13 14.14
C ASP A 410 -1.67 -17.24 14.97
N TYR A 411 -2.98 -17.37 14.81
CA TYR A 411 -3.97 -16.45 15.39
C TYR A 411 -3.80 -14.99 14.92
N CYS A 412 -3.15 -14.73 13.79
CA CYS A 412 -3.09 -13.40 13.19
C CYS A 412 -4.50 -12.98 12.73
N PRO A 413 -5.05 -11.86 13.23
CA PRO A 413 -6.33 -11.36 12.74
C PRO A 413 -6.20 -10.65 11.40
N PHE A 414 -7.06 -10.98 10.44
CA PHE A 414 -7.14 -10.35 9.14
C PHE A 414 -8.59 -10.25 8.65
N SER A 415 -8.82 -9.37 7.68
CA SER A 415 -10.12 -9.26 7.00
C SER A 415 -10.34 -10.50 6.15
N GLN A 416 -11.30 -11.33 6.56
CA GLN A 416 -11.62 -12.61 5.94
C GLN A 416 -12.97 -12.54 5.23
N GLU A 417 -13.05 -13.08 4.02
CA GLU A 417 -14.31 -13.34 3.33
C GLU A 417 -15.18 -14.36 4.08
N PHE A 418 -16.48 -14.37 3.81
CA PHE A 418 -17.39 -15.29 4.49
C PHE A 418 -18.53 -15.73 3.58
N SER A 419 -19.31 -16.69 4.06
CA SER A 419 -20.55 -17.11 3.41
C SER A 419 -21.74 -16.80 4.28
N TRP A 420 -22.84 -16.38 3.66
CA TRP A 420 -24.11 -16.17 4.32
C TRP A 420 -24.82 -17.52 4.47
N HIS A 421 -25.23 -17.84 5.69
CA HIS A 421 -26.02 -19.04 6.01
C HIS A 421 -27.36 -18.64 6.62
N LEU A 422 -28.44 -19.31 6.23
CA LEU A 422 -29.76 -19.16 6.84
C LEU A 422 -30.17 -20.50 7.45
N SER A 423 -30.41 -20.51 8.76
CA SER A 423 -30.73 -21.75 9.49
C SER A 423 -29.71 -22.88 9.29
N GLY A 424 -28.43 -22.52 9.09
CA GLY A 424 -27.33 -23.45 8.83
C GLY A 424 -27.10 -23.77 7.35
N GLU A 425 -28.07 -23.50 6.47
CA GLU A 425 -27.94 -23.75 5.04
C GLU A 425 -27.20 -22.63 4.32
N TYR A 426 -26.21 -22.99 3.50
CA TYR A 426 -25.49 -22.05 2.64
C TYR A 426 -26.45 -21.30 1.73
N GLN A 427 -26.29 -19.98 1.66
CA GLN A 427 -27.05 -19.13 0.74
C GLN A 427 -26.16 -18.62 -0.38
N ARG A 428 -25.04 -17.97 -0.04
CA ARG A 428 -24.11 -17.33 -0.99
C ARG A 428 -22.77 -17.01 -0.32
N ASN A 429 -21.73 -16.77 -1.11
CA ASN A 429 -20.45 -16.25 -0.61
C ASN A 429 -20.44 -14.70 -0.66
N SER A 430 -19.35 -14.07 -0.20
CA SER A 430 -19.25 -12.60 -0.08
C SER A 430 -18.50 -11.90 -1.23
N TYR A 431 -18.19 -12.60 -2.32
CA TYR A 431 -17.48 -12.02 -3.47
C TYR A 431 -18.40 -11.11 -4.28
N CYS A 432 -17.95 -9.89 -4.60
CA CYS A 432 -18.78 -8.91 -5.29
C CYS A 432 -18.96 -9.20 -6.79
N ARG A 433 -18.02 -9.93 -7.40
CA ARG A 433 -18.02 -10.16 -8.86
C ARG A 433 -18.85 -11.35 -9.34
N VAL A 434 -19.42 -12.11 -8.41
CA VAL A 434 -20.18 -13.35 -8.67
C VAL A 434 -21.67 -12.99 -8.76
N PRO A 435 -22.30 -13.00 -9.94
CA PRO A 435 -23.71 -12.60 -10.10
C PRO A 435 -24.69 -13.44 -9.26
N GLU A 436 -24.36 -14.71 -9.01
CA GLU A 436 -25.17 -15.64 -8.22
C GLU A 436 -25.31 -15.20 -6.75
N ASN A 437 -24.48 -14.27 -6.29
CA ASN A 437 -24.58 -13.70 -4.94
C ASN A 437 -25.62 -12.58 -4.82
N GLN A 438 -26.25 -12.14 -5.91
CA GLN A 438 -27.22 -11.04 -5.88
C GLN A 438 -28.35 -11.32 -4.87
N PRO A 439 -28.56 -10.45 -3.85
CA PRO A 439 -29.68 -10.63 -2.93
C PRO A 439 -31.03 -10.43 -3.62
N GLU A 440 -32.01 -11.24 -3.22
CA GLU A 440 -33.43 -10.98 -3.48
C GLU A 440 -33.84 -9.58 -3.01
N TRP A 441 -34.78 -8.94 -3.73
CA TRP A 441 -35.11 -7.53 -3.51
C TRP A 441 -35.55 -7.21 -2.08
N TRP A 442 -36.24 -8.13 -1.39
CA TRP A 442 -36.71 -7.94 -0.02
C TRP A 442 -35.61 -8.11 1.04
N ARG A 443 -34.43 -8.61 0.65
CA ARG A 443 -33.22 -8.75 1.50
C ARG A 443 -32.11 -7.77 1.10
N ASN A 444 -32.29 -7.02 0.01
CA ASN A 444 -31.29 -6.09 -0.50
C ASN A 444 -31.40 -4.70 0.17
N TYR A 445 -31.25 -4.64 1.49
CA TYR A 445 -31.45 -3.41 2.28
C TYR A 445 -30.53 -2.25 1.88
N ALA A 446 -29.35 -2.55 1.34
CA ALA A 446 -28.34 -1.57 0.98
C ALA A 446 -28.23 -1.32 -0.53
N VAL A 447 -29.19 -1.86 -1.32
CA VAL A 447 -29.25 -1.71 -2.77
C VAL A 447 -27.93 -2.15 -3.43
N GLU A 448 -27.42 -3.28 -2.98
CA GLU A 448 -26.20 -3.90 -3.48
C GLU A 448 -26.42 -4.49 -4.86
N HIS A 449 -25.36 -4.46 -5.66
CA HIS A 449 -25.29 -5.08 -6.97
C HIS A 449 -24.06 -5.99 -7.05
N TYR A 450 -24.26 -7.23 -7.47
CA TYR A 450 -23.23 -8.24 -7.66
C TYR A 450 -23.08 -8.56 -9.16
N GLY A 451 -21.84 -8.59 -9.64
CA GLY A 451 -21.54 -8.82 -11.04
C GLY A 451 -20.12 -8.36 -11.42
N PRO A 452 -19.66 -8.63 -12.65
CA PRO A 452 -18.25 -8.50 -13.05
C PRO A 452 -17.63 -7.12 -12.77
N ASP A 453 -18.43 -6.05 -12.86
CA ASP A 453 -18.02 -4.66 -12.63
C ASP A 453 -18.24 -4.19 -11.18
N SER A 454 -18.51 -5.11 -10.25
CA SER A 454 -18.85 -4.77 -8.86
C SER A 454 -17.68 -4.97 -7.93
N VAL A 455 -17.53 -4.05 -6.99
CA VAL A 455 -16.45 -4.03 -5.99
C VAL A 455 -17.03 -3.75 -4.61
N CYS A 456 -16.27 -4.09 -3.58
CA CYS A 456 -16.64 -3.81 -2.21
C CYS A 456 -16.41 -2.32 -1.91
N VAL A 457 -17.47 -1.65 -1.47
CA VAL A 457 -17.47 -0.22 -1.09
C VAL A 457 -17.86 -0.10 0.38
N TYR A 458 -17.14 0.74 1.12
CA TYR A 458 -17.44 0.99 2.53
C TYR A 458 -18.72 1.82 2.69
N GLN A 459 -19.50 1.47 3.72
CA GLN A 459 -20.72 2.17 4.14
C GLN A 459 -20.41 2.96 5.41
N ARG A 460 -20.68 4.27 5.41
CA ARG A 460 -20.47 5.13 6.59
C ARG A 460 -21.64 5.10 7.56
N SER A 461 -22.82 4.69 7.09
CA SER A 461 -24.01 4.49 7.90
C SER A 461 -24.73 3.21 7.46
N ALA A 462 -25.47 2.59 8.38
CA ALA A 462 -26.42 1.55 8.01
C ALA A 462 -27.40 2.10 6.97
N PHE A 463 -27.68 1.31 5.93
CA PHE A 463 -28.73 1.63 4.98
C PHE A 463 -30.10 1.37 5.62
N SER A 464 -31.06 2.26 5.33
CA SER A 464 -32.47 2.07 5.70
C SER A 464 -33.35 1.95 4.47
N MET A 465 -34.29 1.01 4.52
CA MET A 465 -35.36 0.82 3.55
C MET A 465 -36.68 1.26 4.18
N GLU A 466 -37.31 2.29 3.60
CA GLU A 466 -38.41 3.05 4.21
C GLU A 466 -39.66 3.13 3.32
N GLN A 467 -40.81 2.89 3.94
CA GLN A 467 -42.15 3.25 3.49
C GLN A 467 -42.76 4.16 4.56
N CYS A 468 -43.88 4.83 4.25
CA CYS A 468 -44.45 5.85 5.13
C CYS A 468 -44.63 5.37 6.59
N ASP A 469 -45.07 4.11 6.78
CA ASP A 469 -45.30 3.53 8.12
C ASP A 469 -44.25 2.47 8.53
N LYS A 470 -43.21 2.23 7.72
CA LYS A 470 -42.28 1.12 7.94
C LYS A 470 -40.84 1.54 7.64
N LYS A 471 -39.94 1.28 8.57
CA LYS A 471 -38.50 1.47 8.39
C LYS A 471 -37.77 0.20 8.77
N MET A 472 -36.94 -0.29 7.87
CA MET A 472 -36.12 -1.49 8.06
C MET A 472 -34.65 -1.12 7.88
N THR A 473 -33.78 -1.65 8.74
CA THR A 473 -32.32 -1.50 8.63
C THR A 473 -31.68 -2.86 8.85
N TYR A 474 -30.68 -3.21 8.05
CA TYR A 474 -29.94 -4.44 8.27
C TYR A 474 -28.91 -4.24 9.39
N PRO A 475 -28.86 -5.13 10.40
CA PRO A 475 -28.00 -4.92 11.55
C PRO A 475 -26.52 -5.16 11.22
N ASP A 476 -26.21 -6.02 10.24
CA ASP A 476 -24.86 -6.29 9.78
C ASP A 476 -24.50 -5.31 8.64
N TRP A 477 -23.67 -4.31 8.90
CA TRP A 477 -23.34 -3.27 7.91
C TRP A 477 -21.92 -2.75 8.08
N GLY A 478 -21.45 -1.97 7.10
CA GLY A 478 -20.11 -1.35 7.11
C GLY A 478 -19.44 -1.39 5.75
N SER A 479 -19.90 -2.28 4.87
CA SER A 479 -19.53 -2.38 3.46
C SER A 479 -20.60 -3.15 2.69
N GLY A 480 -20.59 -3.01 1.37
CA GLY A 480 -21.46 -3.76 0.46
C GLY A 480 -20.90 -3.78 -0.95
N CYS A 481 -21.48 -4.59 -1.83
CA CYS A 481 -21.04 -4.68 -3.22
C CYS A 481 -21.81 -3.71 -4.11
N TYR A 482 -21.08 -2.90 -4.88
CA TYR A 482 -21.66 -1.93 -5.79
C TYR A 482 -20.93 -1.95 -7.13
N LYS A 483 -21.71 -1.77 -8.20
CA LYS A 483 -21.17 -1.58 -9.53
C LYS A 483 -20.40 -0.27 -9.60
N VAL A 484 -19.23 -0.30 -10.21
CA VAL A 484 -18.44 0.90 -10.46
C VAL A 484 -18.14 1.05 -11.95
N HIS A 485 -18.11 2.30 -12.40
CA HIS A 485 -17.76 2.61 -13.79
C HIS A 485 -16.78 3.77 -13.86
N ALA A 486 -15.81 3.64 -14.76
CA ALA A 486 -14.93 4.73 -15.12
C ALA A 486 -15.73 5.88 -15.74
N HIS A 487 -15.49 7.09 -15.25
CA HIS A 487 -16.07 8.32 -15.77
C HIS A 487 -14.92 9.24 -16.24
N PRO A 488 -15.11 10.10 -17.25
CA PRO A 488 -14.08 11.06 -17.69
C PRO A 488 -13.54 12.01 -16.59
N HIS A 489 -14.19 12.04 -15.43
CA HIS A 489 -13.84 12.90 -14.29
C HIS A 489 -13.49 12.11 -13.03
N GLY A 490 -13.25 10.79 -13.14
CA GLY A 490 -12.92 9.91 -12.01
C GLY A 490 -13.68 8.59 -12.05
N LEU A 491 -14.01 8.06 -10.88
CA LEU A 491 -14.82 6.86 -10.76
C LEU A 491 -16.28 7.27 -10.52
N ALA A 492 -17.25 6.43 -10.86
CA ALA A 492 -18.61 6.57 -10.36
C ALA A 492 -19.08 5.27 -9.72
N VAL A 493 -19.74 5.38 -8.56
CA VAL A 493 -20.42 4.27 -7.89
C VAL A 493 -21.87 4.29 -8.34
N CYS A 494 -22.35 3.16 -8.86
CA CYS A 494 -23.73 3.00 -9.30
C CYS A 494 -24.57 2.37 -8.20
N VAL A 495 -25.70 3.01 -7.91
CA VAL A 495 -26.76 2.44 -7.08
C VAL A 495 -28.01 2.42 -7.94
N GLU A 496 -28.37 1.23 -8.43
CA GLU A 496 -29.39 1.03 -9.48
C GLU A 496 -29.06 1.87 -10.72
N GLU A 497 -30.06 2.57 -11.26
CA GLU A 497 -29.94 3.45 -12.43
C GLU A 497 -29.28 4.80 -12.12
N ARG A 498 -28.85 5.05 -10.86
CA ARG A 498 -28.21 6.30 -10.47
C ARG A 498 -26.70 6.14 -10.35
N SER A 499 -26.00 7.06 -10.99
CA SER A 499 -24.54 7.15 -10.94
C SER A 499 -24.11 8.28 -10.00
N PHE A 500 -23.25 7.96 -9.04
CA PHE A 500 -22.71 8.90 -8.06
C PHE A 500 -21.22 9.10 -8.32
N PRO A 501 -20.80 10.30 -8.76
CA PRO A 501 -19.40 10.56 -9.10
C PRO A 501 -18.51 10.60 -7.86
N CYS A 502 -17.41 9.86 -7.92
CA CYS A 502 -16.33 9.80 -6.95
C CYS A 502 -15.14 10.60 -7.47
N VAL A 503 -15.01 11.79 -6.91
CA VAL A 503 -14.03 12.81 -7.32
C VAL A 503 -12.70 12.63 -6.58
N ARG A 504 -12.73 12.10 -5.35
CA ARG A 504 -11.55 11.71 -4.59
C ARG A 504 -11.79 10.47 -3.73
N PRO A 505 -10.75 9.68 -3.43
CA PRO A 505 -10.84 8.59 -2.45
C PRO A 505 -11.36 9.10 -1.11
N GLY A 506 -12.22 8.33 -0.44
CA GLY A 506 -12.78 8.69 0.87
C GLY A 506 -13.93 9.72 0.83
N GLN A 507 -14.30 10.24 -0.35
CA GLN A 507 -15.46 11.12 -0.49
C GLN A 507 -16.74 10.41 -0.04
N LEU A 508 -17.56 11.09 0.77
CA LEU A 508 -18.87 10.58 1.17
C LEU A 508 -19.92 10.90 0.10
N ILE A 509 -20.69 9.88 -0.29
CA ILE A 509 -21.84 10.02 -1.19
C ILE A 509 -23.13 9.68 -0.43
N SER A 510 -24.08 10.61 -0.46
CA SER A 510 -25.40 10.41 0.16
C SER A 510 -26.36 9.80 -0.85
N VAL A 511 -26.81 8.59 -0.57
CA VAL A 511 -27.72 7.82 -1.42
C VAL A 511 -29.14 7.95 -0.87
N SER A 512 -30.07 8.37 -1.72
CA SER A 512 -31.52 8.36 -1.45
C SER A 512 -32.28 8.03 -2.74
N VAL A 513 -32.69 6.76 -2.89
CA VAL A 513 -33.29 6.22 -4.13
C VAL A 513 -34.65 5.57 -3.85
N ARG A 514 -35.58 5.64 -4.81
CA ARG A 514 -36.91 5.02 -4.70
C ARG A 514 -37.00 3.83 -5.65
N LEU A 515 -37.30 2.65 -5.12
CA LEU A 515 -37.43 1.39 -5.87
C LEU A 515 -38.64 0.63 -5.37
N SER A 516 -39.52 0.21 -6.28
CA SER A 516 -40.70 -0.62 -5.96
C SER A 516 -41.54 -0.10 -4.77
N GLY A 517 -41.68 1.23 -4.66
CA GLY A 517 -42.44 1.88 -3.60
C GLY A 517 -41.68 2.13 -2.28
N TRP A 518 -40.47 1.61 -2.14
CA TRP A 518 -39.58 1.83 -0.99
C TRP A 518 -38.57 2.95 -1.27
N VAL A 519 -38.14 3.65 -0.22
CA VAL A 519 -37.06 4.63 -0.24
C VAL A 519 -35.85 4.08 0.50
N TYR A 520 -34.71 4.00 -0.17
CA TYR A 520 -33.46 3.51 0.39
C TYR A 520 -32.55 4.69 0.69
N ASN A 521 -32.10 4.81 1.93
CA ASN A 521 -31.22 5.88 2.39
C ASN A 521 -29.94 5.32 2.98
N GLY A 522 -28.80 5.92 2.65
CA GLY A 522 -27.51 5.51 3.21
C GLY A 522 -26.35 6.39 2.76
N MET A 523 -25.16 6.11 3.28
CA MET A 523 -23.94 6.81 2.89
C MET A 523 -22.85 5.81 2.50
N LEU A 524 -22.27 6.00 1.32
CA LEU A 524 -21.12 5.23 0.86
C LEU A 524 -19.86 6.09 0.88
N VAL A 525 -18.72 5.42 0.96
CA VAL A 525 -17.38 6.02 0.91
C VAL A 525 -16.75 5.67 -0.42
N CYS A 526 -16.44 6.67 -1.23
CA CYS A 526 -15.84 6.49 -2.55
C CYS A 526 -14.52 5.72 -2.47
N PRO A 527 -14.35 4.63 -3.25
CA PRO A 527 -13.08 3.96 -3.37
C PRO A 527 -12.11 4.78 -4.25
N SER A 528 -10.86 4.34 -4.30
CA SER A 528 -9.85 4.97 -5.15
C SER A 528 -10.14 4.67 -6.62
N CYS A 529 -10.08 5.71 -7.46
CA CYS A 529 -10.29 5.56 -8.90
C CYS A 529 -9.19 4.70 -9.54
N ALA A 530 -7.94 4.87 -9.11
CA ALA A 530 -6.78 4.18 -9.67
C ALA A 530 -6.85 2.65 -9.49
N ASP A 531 -7.60 2.20 -8.49
CA ASP A 531 -7.74 0.78 -8.17
C ASP A 531 -8.69 0.07 -9.17
N HIS A 532 -9.57 0.84 -9.85
CA HIS A 532 -10.70 0.31 -10.62
C HIS A 532 -10.79 0.84 -12.06
N CYS A 533 -10.00 1.83 -12.44
CA CYS A 533 -10.09 2.51 -13.73
C CYS A 533 -8.72 2.74 -14.35
N ASP A 534 -8.63 2.58 -15.67
CA ASP A 534 -7.39 2.79 -16.42
C ASP A 534 -7.04 4.29 -16.60
N LEU A 535 -8.00 5.21 -16.46
CA LEU A 535 -7.81 6.66 -16.62
C LEU A 535 -8.49 7.42 -15.48
N CYS A 536 -7.70 8.10 -14.66
CA CYS A 536 -8.19 8.92 -13.53
C CYS A 536 -7.54 10.31 -13.55
N PRO A 537 -8.32 11.41 -13.67
CA PRO A 537 -7.75 12.75 -13.70
C PRO A 537 -7.23 13.20 -12.32
N GLU A 538 -6.03 13.80 -12.27
CA GLU A 538 -5.38 14.29 -11.05
C GLU A 538 -6.05 15.54 -10.43
N GLN A 539 -6.99 16.19 -11.15
CA GLN A 539 -7.65 17.43 -10.70
C GLN A 539 -9.17 17.36 -10.80
N ALA A 540 -9.79 17.57 -9.65
CA ALA A 540 -11.23 17.62 -9.45
C ALA A 540 -11.80 19.03 -9.68
N VAL A 541 -12.70 19.18 -10.65
CA VAL A 541 -13.61 20.33 -10.69
C VAL A 541 -14.71 20.09 -9.64
N PRO A 542 -14.95 21.00 -8.68
CA PRO A 542 -15.92 20.80 -7.62
C PRO A 542 -17.34 20.89 -8.21
N PHE A 543 -17.92 19.74 -8.56
CA PHE A 543 -19.35 19.66 -8.80
C PHE A 543 -20.08 19.38 -7.48
N ASN A 544 -21.06 20.23 -7.16
CA ASN A 544 -22.04 20.05 -6.08
C ASN A 544 -23.02 18.87 -6.36
N ALA A 545 -22.54 17.78 -6.95
CA ALA A 545 -23.35 16.62 -7.36
C ALA A 545 -23.42 15.50 -6.30
N THR A 546 -22.81 15.70 -5.13
CA THR A 546 -22.66 14.65 -4.10
C THR A 546 -23.85 14.49 -3.15
N ARG A 547 -24.85 15.38 -3.24
CA ARG A 547 -26.06 15.33 -2.42
C ARG A 547 -27.25 14.84 -3.24
N SER A 548 -27.67 13.60 -3.00
CA SER A 548 -29.04 13.21 -3.32
C SER A 548 -30.01 14.05 -2.49
N THR A 549 -31.08 14.54 -3.10
CA THR A 549 -32.20 15.08 -2.35
C THR A 549 -32.84 13.96 -1.53
N ALA A 550 -33.13 14.24 -0.26
CA ALA A 550 -33.85 13.30 0.59
C ALA A 550 -35.26 13.10 0.02
N ILE A 551 -35.67 11.85 -0.17
CA ILE A 551 -37.00 11.51 -0.65
C ILE A 551 -37.89 11.26 0.55
N ASP A 552 -38.97 12.03 0.70
CA ASP A 552 -40.00 11.75 1.70
C ASP A 552 -40.82 10.52 1.27
N PRO A 553 -40.78 9.41 2.03
CA PRO A 553 -41.55 8.20 1.70
C PRO A 553 -43.06 8.43 1.67
N CYS A 554 -43.60 9.44 2.38
CA CYS A 554 -45.04 9.72 2.50
C CYS A 554 -45.61 10.67 1.43
N SER A 555 -44.75 11.31 0.62
CA SER A 555 -45.12 12.30 -0.40
C SER A 555 -46.02 11.77 -1.53
N ALA A 556 -46.18 10.45 -1.66
CA ALA A 556 -47.05 9.78 -2.63
C ALA A 556 -48.16 8.97 -1.93
N SER A 557 -48.99 9.62 -1.11
CA SER A 557 -50.20 8.99 -0.56
C SER A 557 -51.35 9.08 -1.58
N PRO A 558 -51.86 7.97 -2.14
CA PRO A 558 -52.97 7.98 -3.10
C PRO A 558 -54.26 8.58 -2.50
N GLY A 559 -54.38 8.55 -1.17
CA GLY A 559 -55.55 9.04 -0.44
C GLY A 559 -55.78 10.54 -0.56
N LEU A 560 -54.72 11.37 -0.52
CA LEU A 560 -54.83 12.83 -0.59
C LEU A 560 -55.22 13.33 -1.99
N ALA A 561 -54.75 12.67 -3.04
CA ALA A 561 -55.15 13.00 -4.41
C ALA A 561 -56.62 12.61 -4.69
N LEU A 562 -57.10 11.50 -4.12
CA LEU A 562 -58.50 11.09 -4.24
C LEU A 562 -59.43 12.01 -3.43
N THR A 563 -59.07 12.37 -2.20
CA THR A 563 -59.89 13.29 -1.39
C THR A 563 -59.90 14.70 -1.95
N VAL A 564 -58.78 15.21 -2.49
CA VAL A 564 -58.74 16.53 -3.13
C VAL A 564 -59.51 16.52 -4.46
N ARG A 565 -59.43 15.44 -5.27
CA ARG A 565 -60.26 15.31 -6.49
C ARG A 565 -61.74 15.15 -6.16
N LEU A 566 -62.11 14.38 -5.14
CA LEU A 566 -63.50 14.25 -4.69
C LEU A 566 -64.02 15.57 -4.12
N LEU A 567 -63.22 16.29 -3.33
CA LEU A 567 -63.56 17.63 -2.83
C LEU A 567 -63.76 18.63 -3.98
N LEU A 568 -62.87 18.64 -4.98
CA LEU A 568 -63.00 19.49 -6.17
C LEU A 568 -64.22 19.13 -7.02
N VAL A 569 -64.54 17.84 -7.20
CA VAL A 569 -65.74 17.39 -7.91
C VAL A 569 -67.01 17.73 -7.12
N SER A 570 -67.01 17.61 -5.79
CA SER A 570 -68.14 18.05 -4.98
C SER A 570 -68.30 19.57 -4.96
N LEU A 571 -67.21 20.36 -4.94
CA LEU A 571 -67.24 21.82 -4.96
C LEU A 571 -67.64 22.39 -6.34
N LEU A 572 -67.22 21.75 -7.43
CA LEU A 572 -67.61 22.10 -8.81
C LEU A 572 -69.02 21.61 -9.16
N GLY A 573 -69.44 20.44 -8.63
CA GLY A 573 -70.80 19.92 -8.78
C GLY A 573 -71.86 20.77 -8.07
N SER A 574 -71.53 21.37 -6.92
CA SER A 574 -72.42 22.31 -6.22
C SER A 574 -72.51 23.70 -6.84
N ARG A 575 -71.68 24.04 -7.85
CA ARG A 575 -71.77 25.31 -8.60
C ARG A 575 -72.53 25.22 -9.92
N ILE A 576 -72.90 24.01 -10.38
CA ILE A 576 -73.63 23.83 -11.66
C ILE A 576 -75.15 23.66 -11.46
N CYS A 577 -75.63 23.50 -10.22
CA CYS A 577 -77.07 23.42 -9.93
C CYS A 577 -77.71 24.69 -9.34
N VAL A 578 -77.01 25.84 -9.30
CA VAL A 578 -77.58 27.10 -8.78
C VAL A 578 -77.80 28.18 -9.86
N ASP A 579 -77.24 28.04 -11.06
CA ASP A 579 -77.39 29.03 -12.14
C ASP A 579 -78.45 28.69 -13.23
N ALA A 580 -79.32 27.70 -12.99
CA ALA A 580 -80.35 27.28 -13.96
C ALA A 580 -81.82 27.50 -13.50
N LEU A 581 -82.08 28.31 -12.46
CA LEU A 581 -83.46 28.56 -11.96
C LEU A 581 -83.75 30.03 -11.58
N GLN A 582 -83.02 31.00 -12.11
CA GLN A 582 -83.36 32.43 -11.98
C GLN A 582 -83.08 33.22 -13.27
N HIS A 583 -83.72 32.83 -14.37
CA HIS A 583 -84.23 33.77 -15.36
C HIS A 583 -85.40 33.11 -16.11
N SER A 584 -86.51 33.84 -16.15
CA SER A 584 -87.73 33.68 -16.94
C SER A 584 -87.52 33.26 -18.39
#